data_AF-A0A7C7HGI6-F1
#
_entry.id   AF-A0A7C7HGI6-F1
#
_cell.length_a   1.000
_cell.length_b   1.000
_cell.length_c   1.000
_cell.angle_alpha   90.00
_cell.angle_beta   90.00
_cell.angle_gamma   90.00
#
_symmetry.space_group_name_H-M   'P 1'
#
loop_
_entity.id
_entity.type
_entity.pdbx_description
1 polymer ?
#
loop_
_entity_poly.entity_id
_entity_poly.type
_entity_poly.pdbx_seq_one_letter_code
_entity_poly.pdbx_strand_id
1 'polypeptide(L)'
;MTPLSGRFYNTKLHMAMAQVTDNPAIAEGSSIHQEAKQQLHSYLRSNIQPLMQTGKPLDLNDILHRVNIRKPKLVQQLGTQQVQNIVQMLLDQ
;
A
#
# COMPACT_ATOMS: atom_id res chain seq x y z
N MET A 1 -25.69 39.68 -9.33
CA MET A 1 -25.25 38.34 -9.77
C MET A 1 -23.78 38.18 -9.40
N THR A 2 -23.51 37.51 -8.28
CA THR A 2 -22.15 37.19 -7.81
C THR A 2 -21.75 35.80 -8.35
N PRO A 3 -20.54 35.60 -8.90
CA PRO A 3 -20.13 34.27 -9.32
C PRO A 3 -19.66 33.48 -8.08
N LEU A 4 -20.39 32.42 -7.76
CA LEU A 4 -19.97 31.34 -6.88
C LEU A 4 -18.93 30.49 -7.63
N SER A 5 -17.64 30.67 -7.36
CA SER A 5 -16.63 29.71 -7.84
C SER A 5 -15.43 29.63 -6.90
N GLY A 6 -15.58 28.87 -5.81
CA GLY A 6 -14.50 28.60 -4.85
C GLY A 6 -14.45 27.15 -4.34
N ARG A 7 -15.34 26.26 -4.80
CA ARG A 7 -15.46 24.89 -4.27
C ARG A 7 -14.90 23.78 -5.16
N PHE A 8 -14.47 24.06 -6.39
CA PHE A 8 -14.00 23.02 -7.32
C PHE A 8 -12.47 22.87 -7.39
N TYR A 9 -11.70 23.86 -6.93
CA TYR A 9 -10.23 23.80 -6.97
C TYR A 9 -9.64 22.91 -5.86
N ASN A 10 -10.30 22.82 -4.70
CA ASN A 10 -9.78 22.06 -3.56
C ASN A 10 -9.88 20.54 -3.72
N THR A 11 -10.85 20.03 -4.48
CA THR A 11 -11.03 18.57 -4.66
C THR A 11 -10.05 18.02 -5.70
N LYS A 12 -9.72 18.78 -6.75
CA LYS A 12 -8.69 18.38 -7.72
C LYS A 12 -7.29 18.44 -7.13
N LEU A 13 -6.99 19.43 -6.29
CA LEU A 13 -5.73 19.48 -5.53
C LEU A 13 -5.60 18.29 -4.57
N HIS A 14 -6.64 17.97 -3.79
CA HIS A 14 -6.60 16.79 -2.91
C HIS A 14 -6.49 15.46 -3.67
N MET A 15 -7.20 15.30 -4.80
CA MET A 15 -7.06 14.11 -5.64
C MET A 15 -5.71 14.03 -6.35
N ALA A 16 -5.13 15.17 -6.74
CA ALA A 16 -3.79 15.22 -7.32
C ALA A 16 -2.73 14.94 -6.25
N MET A 17 -2.88 15.43 -5.02
CA MET A 17 -1.97 15.13 -3.91
C MET A 17 -2.04 13.66 -3.49
N ALA A 18 -3.23 13.04 -3.52
CA ALA A 18 -3.38 11.60 -3.32
C ALA A 18 -2.67 10.77 -4.40
N GLN A 19 -2.50 11.32 -5.61
CA GLN A 19 -1.78 10.68 -6.73
C GLN A 19 -0.28 11.05 -6.79
N VAL A 20 0.12 12.22 -6.29
CA VAL A 20 1.54 12.64 -6.20
C VAL A 20 2.25 11.90 -5.05
N THR A 21 1.51 11.37 -4.07
CA THR A 21 2.00 10.41 -3.06
C THR A 21 2.09 8.96 -3.58
N ASP A 22 1.66 8.69 -4.83
CA ASP A 22 1.87 7.40 -5.51
C ASP A 22 3.11 7.43 -6.41
N ASN A 23 4.12 8.23 -6.06
CA ASN A 23 5.39 8.24 -6.77
C ASN A 23 6.45 7.48 -5.93
N PRO A 24 6.62 6.16 -6.13
CA PRO A 24 7.47 5.32 -5.28
C PRO A 24 8.91 5.82 -5.24
N ALA A 25 9.39 6.48 -6.30
CA ALA A 25 10.75 7.00 -6.43
C ALA A 25 11.10 8.16 -5.46
N ILE A 26 10.12 8.91 -4.92
CA ILE A 26 10.38 10.01 -3.97
C ILE A 26 10.36 9.50 -2.51
N ALA A 27 9.70 8.37 -2.26
CA ALA A 27 9.50 7.79 -0.93
C ALA A 27 10.68 6.90 -0.45
N GLU A 28 11.55 6.45 -1.36
CA GLU A 28 12.62 5.49 -1.05
C GLU A 28 13.78 6.06 -0.20
N GLY A 29 13.84 7.37 0.00
CA GLY A 29 14.98 8.02 0.65
C GLY A 29 14.98 8.05 2.19
N SER A 30 13.96 7.52 2.86
CA SER A 30 13.86 7.59 4.34
C SER A 30 14.02 6.23 5.02
N SER A 31 14.78 6.19 6.11
CA SER A 31 14.99 4.98 6.94
C SER A 31 13.67 4.37 7.43
N ILE A 32 12.65 5.21 7.63
CA ILE A 32 11.30 4.80 8.04
C ILE A 32 10.60 3.97 6.96
N HIS A 33 10.75 4.34 5.68
CA HIS A 33 10.18 3.57 4.58
C HIS A 33 10.89 2.22 4.43
N GLN A 34 12.22 2.19 4.59
CA GLN A 34 12.98 0.94 4.53
C GLN A 34 12.61 0.00 5.69
N GLU A 35 12.44 0.52 6.90
CA GLU A 35 11.96 -0.27 8.04
C GLU A 35 10.55 -0.82 7.78
N ALA A 36 9.63 0.00 7.27
CA ALA A 36 8.28 -0.44 6.94
C ALA A 36 8.27 -1.56 5.87
N LYS A 37 9.16 -1.49 4.86
CA LYS A 37 9.36 -2.57 3.88
C LYS A 37 9.79 -3.86 4.56
N GLN A 38 10.78 -3.82 5.45
CA GLN A 38 11.26 -4.98 6.20
C GLN A 38 10.19 -5.58 7.11
N GLN A 39 9.39 -4.74 7.78
CA GLN A 39 8.26 -5.18 8.59
C GLN A 39 7.19 -5.87 7.74
N LEU A 40 6.90 -5.37 6.54
CA LEU A 40 5.96 -6.01 5.62
C LEU A 40 6.48 -7.37 5.16
N HIS A 41 7.74 -7.47 4.73
CA HIS A 41 8.36 -8.74 4.34
C HIS A 41 8.28 -9.79 5.46
N SER A 42 8.60 -9.39 6.68
CA SER A 42 8.53 -10.28 7.85
C SER A 42 7.11 -10.74 8.15
N TYR A 43 6.12 -9.84 8.06
CA TYR A 43 4.71 -10.19 8.24
C TYR A 43 4.26 -11.21 7.19
N LEU A 44 4.55 -10.98 5.92
CA LEU A 44 4.19 -11.88 4.82
C LEU A 44 4.80 -13.28 5.02
N ARG A 45 6.09 -13.36 5.35
CA ARG A 45 6.78 -14.63 5.59
C ARG A 45 6.21 -15.40 6.78
N SER A 46 5.91 -14.72 7.90
CA SER A 46 5.44 -15.41 9.11
C SER A 46 3.94 -15.69 9.15
N ASN A 47 3.11 -14.91 8.43
CA ASN A 47 1.65 -14.97 8.57
C ASN A 47 0.93 -15.39 7.28
N ILE A 48 1.50 -15.12 6.10
CA ILE A 48 0.85 -15.39 4.82
C ILE A 48 1.42 -16.66 4.19
N GLN A 49 2.75 -16.82 4.17
CA GLN A 49 3.39 -17.99 3.56
C GLN A 49 2.90 -19.33 4.14
N PRO A 50 2.71 -19.51 5.47
CA PRO A 50 2.15 -20.75 6.00
C PRO A 50 0.71 -21.00 5.55
N LEU A 51 -0.08 -19.95 5.33
CA LEU A 51 -1.47 -20.09 4.85
C LEU A 51 -1.51 -20.59 3.40
N MET A 52 -0.56 -20.14 2.56
CA MET A 52 -0.42 -20.63 1.18
C MET A 52 -0.08 -22.13 1.14
N GLN A 53 0.60 -22.64 2.17
CA GLN A 53 0.96 -24.07 2.30
C GLN A 53 -0.21 -24.95 2.75
N THR A 54 -1.34 -24.37 3.19
CA THR A 54 -2.51 -25.14 3.66
C THR A 54 -3.38 -25.73 2.54
N GLY A 55 -2.95 -25.58 1.28
CA GLY A 55 -3.69 -26.09 0.11
C GLY A 55 -4.88 -25.22 -0.31
N LYS A 56 -5.13 -24.10 0.37
CA LYS A 56 -6.06 -23.06 -0.11
C LYS A 56 -5.27 -22.01 -0.89
N PRO A 57 -5.54 -21.82 -2.19
CA PRO A 57 -4.92 -20.74 -2.95
C PRO A 57 -5.33 -19.40 -2.32
N LEU A 58 -4.36 -18.58 -1.98
CA LEU A 58 -4.57 -17.19 -1.61
C LEU A 58 -4.24 -16.33 -2.83
N ASP A 59 -5.20 -15.55 -3.30
CA ASP A 59 -4.94 -14.60 -4.38
C ASP A 59 -4.40 -13.27 -3.85
N LEU A 60 -3.95 -12.41 -4.77
CA LEU A 60 -3.42 -11.08 -4.45
C LEU A 60 -4.39 -10.26 -3.58
N ASN A 61 -5.69 -10.26 -3.90
CA ASN A 61 -6.69 -9.49 -3.16
C ASN A 61 -6.91 -10.04 -1.76
N ASP A 62 -6.95 -11.36 -1.59
CA ASP A 62 -7.02 -11.98 -0.27
C ASP A 62 -5.86 -11.53 0.64
N ILE A 63 -4.64 -11.51 0.10
CA ILE A 63 -3.46 -11.11 0.86
C ILE A 63 -3.47 -9.60 1.13
N LEU A 64 -3.77 -8.77 0.13
CA LEU A 64 -3.90 -7.32 0.29
C LEU A 64 -4.97 -6.95 1.32
N HIS A 65 -6.11 -7.64 1.30
CA HIS A 65 -7.17 -7.45 2.27
C HIS A 65 -6.68 -7.76 3.70
N ARG A 66 -5.94 -8.86 3.88
CA ARG A 66 -5.32 -9.22 5.17
C ARG A 66 -4.31 -8.18 5.63
N VAL A 67 -3.45 -7.69 4.73
CA VAL A 67 -2.45 -6.66 5.05
C VAL A 67 -3.14 -5.35 5.45
N ASN A 68 -4.19 -4.93 4.73
CA ASN A 68 -4.98 -3.73 5.03
C ASN A 68 -5.62 -3.80 6.41
N ILE A 69 -6.15 -4.96 6.82
CA ILE A 69 -6.81 -5.12 8.13
C ILE A 69 -5.79 -5.26 9.26
N ARG A 70 -4.75 -6.08 9.06
CA ARG A 70 -3.82 -6.46 10.14
C ARG A 70 -2.65 -5.50 10.29
N LYS A 71 -2.28 -4.79 9.23
CA LYS A 71 -1.15 -3.88 9.17
C LYS A 71 -1.50 -2.55 8.48
N PRO A 72 -2.60 -1.85 8.87
CA PRO A 72 -3.00 -0.60 8.22
C PRO A 72 -1.95 0.50 8.32
N LYS A 73 -1.08 0.47 9.34
CA LYS A 73 0.04 1.42 9.47
C LYS A 73 1.11 1.20 8.39
N LEU A 74 1.42 -0.05 8.04
CA LEU A 74 2.38 -0.34 6.97
C LEU A 74 1.85 0.12 5.62
N VAL A 75 0.55 -0.03 5.38
CA VAL A 75 -0.09 0.45 4.15
C VAL A 75 -0.06 1.97 4.05
N GLN A 76 -0.31 2.67 5.16
CA GLN A 76 -0.18 4.13 5.21
C GLN A 76 1.26 4.60 5.00
N GLN A 77 2.24 3.87 5.54
CA GLN A 77 3.65 4.23 5.43
C GLN A 77 4.26 3.91 4.05
N LEU A 78 3.81 2.85 3.39
CA LEU A 78 4.40 2.39 2.13
C LEU A 78 3.62 2.85 0.89
N GLY A 79 2.32 3.12 1.05
CA GLY A 79 1.38 3.33 -0.05
C GLY A 79 0.87 2.00 -0.63
N THR A 80 -0.36 2.04 -1.15
CA THR A 80 -1.05 0.84 -1.68
C THR A 80 -0.27 0.17 -2.81
N GLN A 81 0.31 0.97 -3.73
CA GLN A 81 1.04 0.44 -4.87
C GLN A 81 2.32 -0.32 -4.46
N GLN A 82 3.08 0.18 -3.49
CA GLN A 82 4.27 -0.54 -3.01
C GLN A 82 3.91 -1.81 -2.25
N VAL A 83 2.85 -1.77 -1.44
CA VAL A 83 2.35 -2.98 -0.76
C VAL A 83 1.93 -4.04 -1.79
N GLN A 84 1.20 -3.64 -2.84
CA GLN A 84 0.84 -4.52 -3.93
C GLN A 84 2.05 -5.13 -4.63
N ASN A 85 3.06 -4.33 -4.97
CA ASN A 85 4.28 -4.83 -5.62
C ASN A 85 5.00 -5.86 -4.74
N ILE A 86 5.11 -5.60 -3.43
CA ILE A 86 5.76 -6.53 -2.49
C ILE A 86 4.95 -7.83 -2.34
N VAL A 87 3.62 -7.74 -2.27
CA VAL A 87 2.77 -8.94 -2.23
C VAL A 87 2.82 -9.71 -3.55
N GLN A 88 2.88 -9.03 -4.69
CA GLN A 88 3.01 -9.69 -6.00
C GLN A 88 4.32 -10.48 -6.10
N MET A 89 5.43 -9.93 -5.61
CA MET A 89 6.72 -10.63 -5.53
C MET A 89 6.69 -11.86 -4.62
N LEU A 90 5.76 -11.95 -3.66
CA LEU A 90 5.56 -13.16 -2.85
C LEU A 90 4.85 -14.26 -3.65
N LEU A 91 3.92 -13.89 -4.53
CA LEU A 91 3.11 -14.80 -5.33
C LEU A 91 3.84 -15.34 -6.56
N ASP A 92 4.87 -14.64 -7.04
CA ASP A 92 5.70 -15.02 -8.20
C ASP A 92 6.84 -16.00 -7.83
N GLN A 93 6.98 -16.37 -6.55
CA GLN A 93 8.06 -17.24 -6.02
C GLN A 93 7.83 -18.73 -6.20
#